data_AF-A0A656GAY0-F1
#
_entry.id   AF-A0A656GAY0-F1
#
_cell.length_a   1.000
_cell.length_b   1.000
_cell.length_c   1.000
_cell.angle_alpha   90.00
_cell.angle_beta   90.00
_cell.angle_gamma   90.00
#
_symmetry.space_group_name_H-M   'P 1'
#
loop_
_entity.id
_entity.type
_entity.pdbx_description
1 polymer ?
#
loop_
_entity_poly.entity_id
_entity_poly.type
_entity_poly.pdbx_seq_one_letter_code
_entity_poly.pdbx_strand_id
1 'polypeptide(L)'
;MKTLGQSVSTQERQLEAAVRSIDSWQGRRVGYEPVSGGISNTNWRVEVEGADTAYFFKVPGAGTEMFIDRHTAHEASVKAAQTGYGAPVFAFLESFGVEVFEFMEGWRASSNHDFLQRDIRHGALHGLKAFND
;
A
#
# COMPACT_ATOMS: atom_id res chain seq x y z
N MET A 1 11.53 -12.19 -4.54
CA MET A 1 11.05 -11.94 -3.16
C MET A 1 12.11 -12.25 -2.11
N LYS A 2 12.34 -11.34 -1.16
CA LYS A 2 13.15 -11.54 0.06
C LYS A 2 12.29 -12.09 1.18
N THR A 3 12.90 -12.70 2.19
CA THR A 3 12.23 -13.15 3.42
C THR A 3 12.54 -12.18 4.56
N LEU A 4 11.59 -11.99 5.47
CA LEU A 4 11.75 -11.20 6.69
C LEU A 4 13.04 -11.59 7.44
N GLY A 5 13.92 -10.62 7.69
CA GLY A 5 15.26 -10.80 8.24
C GLY A 5 16.39 -10.68 7.20
N GLN A 6 16.07 -10.48 5.92
CA GLN A 6 17.05 -10.33 4.82
C GLN A 6 17.21 -8.88 4.34
N SER A 7 16.73 -7.90 5.12
CA SER A 7 16.91 -6.47 4.83
C SER A 7 18.38 -6.07 4.69
N VAL A 8 18.68 -5.27 3.66
CA VAL A 8 20.00 -4.65 3.42
C VAL A 8 19.88 -3.13 3.37
N SER A 9 18.78 -2.59 2.85
CA SER A 9 18.56 -1.14 2.79
C SER A 9 17.84 -0.60 4.03
N THR A 10 17.88 0.72 4.21
CA THR A 10 17.15 1.39 5.29
C THR A 10 15.64 1.24 5.12
N GLN A 11 15.15 1.31 3.88
CA GLN A 11 13.73 1.16 3.59
C GLN A 11 13.23 -0.26 3.85
N GLU A 12 14.06 -1.28 3.57
CA GLU A 12 13.76 -2.66 3.94
C GLU A 12 13.72 -2.83 5.45
N ARG A 13 14.66 -2.25 6.20
CA ARG A 13 14.63 -2.30 7.68
C ARG A 13 13.37 -1.64 8.26
N GLN A 14 12.91 -0.53 7.67
CA GLN A 14 11.68 0.14 8.07
C GLN A 14 10.44 -0.74 7.79
N LEU A 15 10.38 -1.37 6.61
CA LEU A 15 9.34 -2.35 6.30
C LEU A 15 9.35 -3.51 7.31
N GLU A 16 10.51 -4.13 7.54
CA GLU A 16 10.60 -5.28 8.44
C GLU A 16 10.18 -4.92 9.87
N ALA A 17 10.52 -3.72 10.35
CA ALA A 17 10.08 -3.23 11.66
C ALA A 17 8.55 -3.08 11.73
N ALA A 18 7.94 -2.52 10.68
CA ALA A 18 6.48 -2.39 10.59
C ALA A 18 5.80 -3.77 10.53
N VAL A 19 6.30 -4.71 9.72
CA VAL A 19 5.78 -6.09 9.62
C VAL A 19 5.83 -6.79 10.99
N ARG A 20 6.93 -6.62 11.73
CA ARG A 20 7.09 -7.20 13.07
C ARG A 20 6.16 -6.60 14.13
N SER A 21 5.54 -5.46 13.86
CA SER A 21 4.55 -4.88 14.78
C SER A 21 3.17 -5.52 14.68
N ILE A 22 2.93 -6.40 13.70
CA ILE A 22 1.65 -7.08 13.52
C ILE A 22 1.66 -8.40 14.31
N ASP A 23 1.03 -8.38 15.49
CA ASP A 23 1.05 -9.52 16.43
C ASP A 23 0.54 -10.83 15.83
N SER A 24 -0.50 -10.76 14.99
CA SER A 24 -1.10 -11.95 14.36
C SER A 24 -0.16 -12.67 13.37
N TRP A 25 0.95 -12.03 12.97
CA TRP A 25 1.95 -12.57 12.04
C TRP A 25 3.20 -13.10 12.73
N GLN A 26 3.29 -12.98 14.07
CA GLN A 26 4.43 -13.51 14.82
C GLN A 26 4.61 -15.01 14.59
N GLY A 27 5.86 -15.43 14.38
CA GLY A 27 6.22 -16.82 14.10
C GLY A 27 5.88 -17.33 12.70
N ARG A 28 5.20 -16.54 11.86
CA ARG A 28 4.89 -16.92 10.47
C ARG A 28 6.04 -16.57 9.53
N ARG A 29 6.20 -17.34 8.45
CA ARG A 29 7.10 -16.94 7.37
C ARG A 29 6.48 -15.75 6.60
N VAL A 30 7.26 -14.68 6.43
CA VAL A 30 6.87 -13.49 5.68
C VAL A 30 7.85 -13.22 4.55
N GLY A 31 7.35 -13.12 3.32
CA GLY A 31 8.10 -12.71 2.13
C GLY A 31 7.74 -11.28 1.74
N TYR A 32 8.67 -10.54 1.14
CA TYR A 32 8.41 -9.21 0.61
C TYR A 32 9.23 -8.86 -0.62
N GLU A 33 8.69 -7.97 -1.45
CA GLU A 33 9.37 -7.39 -2.61
C GLU A 33 8.89 -5.97 -2.91
N PRO A 34 9.73 -5.11 -3.51
CA PRO A 34 9.34 -3.75 -3.80
C PRO A 34 8.28 -3.71 -4.90
N VAL A 35 7.30 -2.82 -4.74
CA VAL A 35 6.35 -2.44 -5.78
C VAL A 35 6.84 -1.16 -6.41
N SER A 36 7.03 -1.17 -7.73
CA SER A 36 7.52 -0.01 -8.46
C SER A 36 6.47 1.11 -8.49
N GLY A 37 6.95 2.36 -8.49
CA GLY A 37 6.12 3.55 -8.44
C GLY A 37 6.03 4.16 -7.04
N GLY A 38 5.36 5.30 -6.95
CA GLY A 38 5.46 6.20 -5.80
C GLY A 38 6.73 7.05 -5.85
N ILE A 39 6.60 8.31 -5.45
CA ILE A 39 7.72 9.27 -5.42
C ILE A 39 8.19 9.44 -3.98
N SER A 40 7.24 9.68 -3.08
CA SER A 40 7.50 10.07 -1.70
C SER A 40 7.47 8.91 -0.70
N ASN A 41 6.97 7.73 -1.08
CA ASN A 41 6.86 6.56 -0.21
C ASN A 41 7.60 5.38 -0.83
N THR A 42 7.99 4.40 0.00
CA THR A 42 8.34 3.08 -0.52
C THR A 42 7.18 2.12 -0.36
N ASN A 43 6.92 1.38 -1.43
CA ASN A 43 5.77 0.51 -1.55
C ASN A 43 6.24 -0.93 -1.65
N TRP A 44 5.59 -1.83 -0.93
CA TRP A 44 6.03 -3.22 -0.82
C TRP A 44 4.85 -4.17 -0.93
N ARG A 45 5.05 -5.26 -1.66
CA ARG A 45 4.17 -6.43 -1.64
C ARG A 45 4.70 -7.36 -0.56
N VAL A 46 3.83 -7.78 0.36
CA VAL A 46 4.16 -8.62 1.50
C VAL A 46 3.26 -9.86 1.48
N GLU A 47 3.87 -11.04 1.42
CA GLU A 47 3.19 -12.33 1.48
C GLU A 47 3.40 -12.95 2.87
N VAL A 48 2.32 -13.43 3.49
CA VAL A 48 2.35 -14.00 4.84
C VAL A 48 1.85 -15.44 4.76
N GLU A 49 2.60 -16.35 5.36
CA GLU A 49 2.21 -17.77 5.45
C GLU A 49 0.81 -17.93 6.06
N GLY A 50 -0.05 -18.67 5.36
CA GLY A 50 -1.43 -18.92 5.76
C GLY A 50 -2.38 -17.73 5.64
N ALA A 51 -1.99 -16.63 4.98
CA ALA A 51 -2.93 -15.57 4.60
C ALA A 51 -3.55 -15.87 3.22
N ASP A 52 -4.82 -15.49 3.05
CA ASP A 52 -5.57 -15.69 1.79
C ASP A 52 -5.18 -14.70 0.68
N THR A 53 -4.48 -13.62 1.03
CA THR A 53 -4.04 -12.58 0.10
C THR A 53 -2.67 -12.02 0.49
N ALA A 54 -2.00 -11.37 -0.47
CA ALA A 54 -0.85 -10.53 -0.20
C ALA A 54 -1.29 -9.14 0.28
N TYR A 55 -0.36 -8.40 0.86
CA TYR A 55 -0.60 -7.06 1.40
C TYR A 55 0.29 -6.02 0.73
N PHE A 56 -0.25 -4.82 0.54
CA PHE A 56 0.49 -3.66 0.07
C PHE A 56 0.85 -2.76 1.26
N PHE A 57 2.15 -2.60 1.52
CA PHE A 57 2.67 -1.71 2.56
C PHE A 57 3.12 -0.40 1.93
N LYS A 58 2.52 0.71 2.38
CA LYS A 58 2.90 2.07 2.01
C LYS A 58 3.71 2.69 3.13
N VAL A 59 5.03 2.57 3.04
CA VAL A 59 5.96 3.08 4.06
C VAL A 59 6.30 4.54 3.76
N PRO A 60 6.02 5.48 4.68
CA PRO A 60 6.30 6.90 4.46
C PRO A 60 7.76 7.18 4.17
N GLY A 61 8.04 8.07 3.21
CA GLY A 61 9.39 8.62 3.04
C GLY A 61 9.71 9.67 4.10
N ALA A 62 10.98 9.77 4.45
CA ALA A 62 11.47 10.76 5.40
C ALA A 62 11.15 12.20 4.96
N GLY A 63 10.74 13.03 5.91
CA GLY A 63 10.43 14.45 5.68
C GLY A 63 9.01 14.69 5.16
N THR A 64 8.26 13.65 4.79
CA THR A 64 6.91 13.83 4.22
C THR A 64 5.88 14.21 5.29
N GLU A 65 6.19 14.05 6.58
CA GLU A 65 5.41 14.54 7.72
C GLU A 65 5.24 16.06 7.76
N MET A 66 6.12 16.82 7.09
CA MET A 66 5.99 18.28 7.01
C MET A 66 4.80 18.73 6.14
N PHE A 67 4.23 17.83 5.33
CA PHE A 67 3.08 18.11 4.46
C PHE A 67 2.02 16.99 4.38
N ILE A 68 2.22 15.84 5.04
CA ILE A 68 1.24 14.73 5.11
C ILE A 68 0.97 14.37 6.57
N ASP A 69 -0.24 14.66 7.04
CA ASP A 69 -0.78 14.12 8.29
C ASP A 69 -1.22 12.66 8.07
N ARG A 70 -0.69 11.72 8.86
CA ARG A 70 -0.90 10.28 8.65
C ARG A 70 -2.29 9.82 9.05
N HIS A 71 -2.86 10.41 10.09
CA HIS A 71 -4.21 10.07 10.53
C HIS A 71 -5.23 10.52 9.49
N THR A 72 -5.07 11.75 8.99
CA THR A 72 -5.91 12.30 7.92
C THR A 72 -5.80 11.47 6.64
N ALA A 73 -4.59 11.05 6.26
CA ALA A 73 -4.37 10.18 5.11
C ALA A 73 -5.05 8.81 5.29
N HIS A 74 -4.91 8.19 6.47
CA HIS A 74 -5.54 6.92 6.79
C HIS A 74 -7.07 7.02 6.79
N GLU A 75 -7.64 8.05 7.41
CA GLU A 75 -9.08 8.29 7.38
C GLU A 75 -9.61 8.44 5.95
N ALA A 76 -8.88 9.14 5.09
CA ALA A 76 -9.22 9.28 3.68
C ALA A 76 -9.19 7.93 2.96
N SER A 77 -8.17 7.09 3.20
CA SER A 77 -8.07 5.74 2.68
C SER A 77 -9.24 4.84 3.10
N VAL A 78 -9.63 4.88 4.38
CA VAL A 78 -10.78 4.11 4.91
C VAL A 78 -12.07 4.55 4.24
N LYS A 79 -12.32 5.87 4.14
CA LYS A 79 -13.50 6.41 3.46
C LYS A 79 -13.50 6.02 1.97
N ALA A 80 -12.35 6.05 1.30
CA ALA A 80 -12.24 5.62 -0.08
C ALA A 80 -12.55 4.13 -0.27
N ALA A 81 -12.07 3.27 0.62
CA ALA A 81 -12.41 1.85 0.58
C ALA A 81 -13.92 1.61 0.74
N GLN A 82 -14.59 2.39 1.60
CA GLN A 82 -16.04 2.29 1.82
C GLN A 82 -16.88 2.67 0.59
N THR A 83 -16.37 3.51 -0.32
CA THR A 83 -17.06 3.82 -1.58
C THR A 83 -16.88 2.75 -2.66
N GLY A 84 -16.00 1.77 -2.43
CA GLY A 84 -15.61 0.77 -3.43
C GLY A 84 -14.60 1.27 -4.47
N TYR A 85 -14.12 2.51 -4.33
CA TYR A 85 -13.13 3.11 -5.22
C TYR A 85 -11.71 3.22 -4.60
N GLY A 86 -11.57 2.85 -3.33
CA GLY A 86 -10.29 2.65 -2.65
C GLY A 86 -9.97 1.16 -2.46
N ALA A 87 -8.68 0.84 -2.30
CA ALA A 87 -8.26 -0.51 -1.93
C ALA A 87 -8.73 -0.86 -0.51
N PRO A 88 -9.10 -2.11 -0.21
CA PRO A 88 -9.43 -2.53 1.14
C PRO A 88 -8.29 -2.23 2.11
N VAL A 89 -8.59 -1.50 3.19
CA VAL A 89 -7.60 -1.16 4.21
C VAL A 89 -7.52 -2.31 5.20
N PHE A 90 -6.33 -2.89 5.35
CA PHE A 90 -6.07 -3.96 6.31
C PHE A 90 -5.68 -3.39 7.69
N ALA A 91 -4.77 -2.42 7.73
CA ALA A 91 -4.29 -1.84 8.98
C ALA A 91 -3.65 -0.46 8.78
N PHE A 92 -3.58 0.30 9.87
CA PHE A 92 -2.71 1.46 10.01
C PHE A 92 -1.78 1.26 11.20
N LEU A 93 -0.48 1.15 10.92
CA LEU A 93 0.55 0.92 11.92
C LEU A 93 1.03 2.29 12.42
N GLU A 94 0.29 2.84 13.37
CA GLU A 94 0.41 4.24 13.83
C GLU A 94 1.84 4.62 14.23
N SER A 95 2.53 3.77 15.01
CA SER A 95 3.93 3.98 15.45
C SER A 95 4.93 4.15 14.29
N PHE A 96 4.57 3.70 13.09
CA PHE A 96 5.38 3.80 11.87
C PHE A 96 4.78 4.74 10.82
N GLY A 97 3.53 5.20 11.02
CA GLY A 97 2.75 5.91 10.00
C GLY A 97 2.50 5.10 8.72
N VAL A 98 2.58 3.76 8.79
CA VAL A 98 2.48 2.86 7.63
C VAL A 98 1.02 2.48 7.41
N GLU A 99 0.53 2.68 6.19
CA GLU A 99 -0.76 2.13 5.77
C GLU A 99 -0.55 0.77 5.10
N VAL A 100 -1.43 -0.18 5.45
CA VAL A 100 -1.43 -1.54 4.90
C VAL A 100 -2.78 -1.80 4.25
N PHE A 101 -2.75 -2.27 3.01
CA PHE A 101 -3.92 -2.59 2.21
C PHE A 101 -3.87 -4.04 1.77
N GLU A 102 -5.01 -4.62 1.38
CA GLU A 102 -4.98 -5.82 0.56
C GLU A 102 -4.28 -5.51 -0.77
N PHE A 103 -3.45 -6.43 -1.24
CA PHE A 103 -2.79 -6.28 -2.53
C PHE A 103 -3.79 -6.56 -3.65
N MET A 104 -3.91 -5.63 -4.60
CA MET A 104 -4.86 -5.74 -5.71
C MET A 104 -4.35 -6.72 -6.77
N GLU A 105 -4.55 -8.01 -6.55
CA GLU A 105 -4.11 -9.07 -7.45
C GLU A 105 -4.78 -8.98 -8.83
N GLY A 106 -4.00 -9.23 -9.89
CA GLY A 106 -4.48 -9.11 -11.28
C GLY A 106 -4.56 -7.68 -11.80
N TRP A 107 -4.23 -6.67 -10.99
CA TRP A 107 -4.20 -5.26 -11.38
C TRP A 107 -2.76 -4.76 -11.51
N ARG A 108 -2.58 -3.71 -12.32
CA ARG A 108 -1.35 -2.90 -12.35
C ARG A 108 -1.69 -1.43 -12.32
N ALA A 109 -0.75 -0.62 -11.82
CA ALA A 109 -0.87 0.83 -11.95
C ALA A 109 -0.98 1.21 -13.44
N SER A 110 -1.96 2.07 -13.75
CA SER A 110 -2.05 2.69 -15.06
C SER A 110 -0.89 3.68 -15.25
N SER A 111 -0.43 3.79 -16.48
CA SER A 111 0.62 4.71 -16.92
C SER A 111 0.03 5.79 -17.82
N ASN A 112 0.80 6.84 -18.10
CA ASN A 112 0.40 7.88 -19.07
C ASN A 112 0.07 7.30 -20.46
N HIS A 113 0.73 6.20 -20.86
CA HIS A 113 0.45 5.53 -22.12
C HIS A 113 -0.93 4.87 -22.13
N ASP A 114 -1.35 4.27 -21.02
CA ASP A 114 -2.68 3.65 -20.90
C ASP A 114 -3.80 4.67 -21.08
N PHE A 115 -3.60 5.89 -20.57
CA PHE A 115 -4.53 6.99 -20.76
C PHE A 115 -4.59 7.51 -22.22
N LEU A 116 -3.80 6.99 -23.16
CA LEU A 116 -4.07 7.24 -24.59
C LEU A 116 -5.28 6.45 -25.08
N GLN A 117 -5.58 5.31 -24.45
CA GLN A 117 -6.73 4.48 -24.76
C GLN A 117 -8.02 5.13 -24.26
N ARG A 118 -9.00 5.30 -25.16
CA ARG A 118 -10.27 5.97 -24.87
C ARG A 118 -10.99 5.34 -23.67
N ASP A 119 -11.13 4.02 -23.69
CA ASP A 119 -11.95 3.30 -22.72
C ASP A 119 -11.34 3.36 -21.32
N ILE A 120 -10.01 3.29 -21.21
CA ILE A 120 -9.29 3.46 -19.94
C ILE A 120 -9.52 4.87 -19.37
N ARG A 121 -9.36 5.93 -20.19
CA ARG A 121 -9.63 7.30 -19.71
C ARG A 121 -11.08 7.49 -19.27
N HIS A 122 -12.02 6.97 -20.04
CA HIS A 122 -13.44 7.11 -19.74
C HIS A 122 -13.78 6.37 -18.46
N GLY A 123 -13.27 5.15 -18.27
CA GLY A 123 -13.39 4.40 -17.02
C GLY A 123 -12.83 5.16 -15.83
N ALA A 124 -11.62 5.74 -15.96
CA ALA A 124 -11.02 6.56 -14.91
C ALA A 124 -11.86 7.81 -14.58
N LEU A 125 -12.43 8.48 -15.59
CA LEU A 125 -13.32 9.63 -15.39
C LEU A 125 -14.60 9.22 -14.63
N HIS A 126 -15.20 8.10 -15.00
CA HIS A 126 -16.38 7.57 -14.30
C HIS A 126 -16.07 7.21 -12.85
N GLY A 127 -14.94 6.55 -12.59
CA GLY A 127 -14.50 6.24 -11.24
C GLY A 127 -14.24 7.49 -10.40
N LEU A 128 -13.58 8.49 -10.98
CA LEU A 128 -13.35 9.77 -10.31
C LEU A 128 -14.68 10.49 -9.99
N LYS A 129 -15.64 10.51 -10.92
CA LYS A 129 -16.94 11.11 -10.66
C LYS A 129 -17.66 10.41 -9.51
N ALA A 130 -17.74 9.07 -9.57
CA ALA A 130 -18.44 8.29 -8.56
C ALA A 130 -17.77 8.36 -7.17
N PHE A 131 -16.46 8.58 -7.12
CA PHE A 131 -15.75 8.83 -5.87
C PHE A 131 -16.12 10.18 -5.21
N ASN A 132 -16.58 11.16 -6.00
CA ASN A 132 -16.91 12.52 -5.53
C ASN A 132 -18.41 12.77 -5.34
N ASP A 133 -19.28 11.82 -5.70
CA ASP A 133 -20.73 11.88 -5.50
C ASP A 133 -21.09 11.22 -4.15
#